data_AF-A0A957XA79-F1
#
_entry.id   AF-A0A957XA79-F1
#
_cell.length_a   1.000
_cell.length_b   1.000
_cell.length_c   1.000
_cell.angle_alpha   90.00
_cell.angle_beta   90.00
_cell.angle_gamma   90.00
#
_symmetry.space_group_name_H-M   'P 1'
#
loop_
_entity.id
_entity.type
_entity.pdbx_description
1 polymer ?
#
loop_
_entity_poly.entity_id
_entity_poly.type
_entity_poly.pdbx_seq_one_letter_code
_entity_poly.pdbx_strand_id
1 'polypeptide(L)'
;MESQKITDKFRSFYPIFNRPNMDTEVFTAYAFTDESISLLFEESATEMFRIVGDYSKKSQRVNYRQQLIAMVKAETKHRRSFGYRSILSIGSDNEEYVFRTSVLKKYAASVLYLSTAVRREGVGLEQMLFAIAAGISMIFATLVAFYFQWWYGNFTFTFFIALVIGYMFKDRIKEIGRALFSRYLDNKLYDRRIVIKTQDGKHKLGTLKEKVRFIREDEVPNRVIRTRNKGHFTDLGNDGQGENVIRYTKEVVLYTDAFKRAFVDIPNTSGINDIMRYDIRAYLNKMADPTQEHYYLQDEQLLSLQCHKVYHLNIICRYASPNTDKDKLFTRTRLVLNREGIKRIEQVPV
;
A
#
# COMPACT_ATOMS: atom_id res chain seq x y z
N MET A 1 -4.72 28.56 24.23
CA MET A 1 -4.87 27.62 23.10
C MET A 1 -5.56 26.36 23.58
N GLU A 2 -6.49 25.79 22.82
CA GLU A 2 -7.15 24.52 23.16
C GLU A 2 -6.17 23.37 23.37
N SER A 3 -5.10 23.35 22.58
CA SER A 3 -4.01 22.37 22.65
C SER A 3 -3.41 22.30 24.06
N GLN A 4 -3.13 23.45 24.68
CA GLN A 4 -2.55 23.49 26.02
C GLN A 4 -3.52 22.97 27.08
N LYS A 5 -4.83 23.24 26.94
CA LYS A 5 -5.86 22.68 27.83
C LYS A 5 -5.93 21.15 27.74
N ILE A 6 -5.75 20.58 26.55
CA ILE A 6 -5.74 19.12 26.36
C ILE A 6 -4.54 18.50 27.07
N THR A 7 -3.36 19.09 26.89
CA THR A 7 -2.13 18.62 27.53
C THR A 7 -2.19 18.74 29.05
N ASP A 8 -2.65 19.87 29.57
CA ASP A 8 -2.81 20.09 31.02
C ASP A 8 -3.83 19.11 31.62
N LYS A 9 -4.93 18.84 30.90
CA LYS A 9 -5.93 17.84 31.30
C LYS A 9 -5.38 16.42 31.26
N PHE A 10 -4.54 16.08 30.28
CA PHE A 10 -3.90 14.76 30.25
C PHE A 10 -2.91 14.59 31.40
N ARG A 11 -2.07 15.61 31.62
CA ARG A 11 -1.06 15.63 32.68
C ARG A 11 -1.65 15.66 34.09
N SER A 12 -2.88 16.17 34.27
CA SER A 12 -3.58 16.12 35.56
C SER A 12 -3.90 14.69 36.02
N PHE A 13 -3.84 13.70 35.12
CA PHE A 13 -3.98 12.29 35.47
C PHE A 13 -2.71 11.66 36.05
N TYR A 14 -1.56 12.34 36.00
CA TYR A 14 -0.30 11.81 36.55
C TYR A 14 -0.42 11.24 37.98
N PRO A 15 -1.08 11.91 38.95
CA PRO A 15 -1.21 11.38 40.32
C PRO A 15 -2.07 10.11 40.41
N ILE A 16 -2.90 9.83 39.41
CA ILE A 16 -3.68 8.61 39.33
C ILE A 16 -2.79 7.46 38.88
N PHE A 17 -1.93 7.70 37.89
CA PHE A 17 -1.06 6.70 37.30
C PHE A 17 0.22 6.43 38.12
N ASN A 18 0.71 7.41 38.86
CA ASN A 18 1.91 7.31 39.70
C ASN A 18 1.62 6.80 41.12
N ARG A 19 0.86 5.69 41.23
CA ARG A 19 0.55 5.04 42.52
C ARG A 19 1.39 3.78 42.71
N PRO A 20 1.82 3.43 43.94
CA PRO A 20 2.65 2.25 44.19
C PRO A 20 2.04 0.92 43.73
N ASN A 21 0.71 0.83 43.74
CA ASN A 21 -0.04 -0.37 43.34
C ASN A 21 -0.49 -0.36 41.86
N MET A 22 0.00 0.57 41.05
CA MET A 22 -0.34 0.64 39.63
C MET A 22 0.47 -0.39 38.85
N ASP A 23 -0.19 -1.05 37.90
CA ASP A 23 0.50 -1.89 36.93
C ASP A 23 1.56 -1.07 36.17
N THR A 24 2.75 -1.65 36.05
CA THR A 24 3.91 -1.03 35.41
C THR A 24 3.65 -0.79 33.92
N GLU A 25 2.87 -1.66 33.27
CA GLU A 25 2.49 -1.48 31.87
C GLU A 25 1.61 -0.25 31.66
N VAL A 26 0.65 -0.01 32.57
CA VAL A 26 -0.26 1.13 32.50
C VAL A 26 0.48 2.44 32.73
N PHE A 27 1.39 2.47 33.71
CA PHE A 27 2.23 3.65 33.94
C PHE A 27 3.15 3.93 32.75
N THR A 28 3.73 2.89 32.14
CA THR A 28 4.57 3.01 30.95
C THR A 28 3.77 3.56 29.76
N ALA A 29 2.54 3.10 29.56
CA ALA A 29 1.64 3.61 28.54
C ALA A 29 1.32 5.10 28.74
N TYR A 30 1.06 5.52 29.99
CA TYR A 30 0.88 6.93 30.33
C TYR A 30 2.14 7.74 29.98
N ALA A 31 3.32 7.30 30.42
CA ALA A 31 4.57 7.99 30.19
C ALA A 31 4.92 8.13 28.70
N PHE A 32 4.74 7.05 27.91
CA PHE A 32 4.93 7.10 26.47
C PHE A 32 3.95 8.05 25.79
N THR A 33 2.70 8.10 26.25
CA THR A 33 1.70 9.02 25.70
C THR A 33 2.03 10.47 26.02
N ASP A 34 2.45 10.79 27.25
CA ASP A 34 2.88 12.15 27.64
C ASP A 34 4.14 12.59 26.88
N GLU A 35 5.15 11.71 26.76
CA GLU A 35 6.37 11.96 25.96
C GLU A 35 6.00 12.22 24.48
N SER A 36 5.07 11.43 23.92
CA SER A 36 4.56 11.60 22.55
C SER A 36 3.84 12.93 22.33
N ILE A 37 2.99 13.33 23.28
CA ILE A 37 2.29 14.62 23.23
C ILE A 37 3.31 15.76 23.27
N SER A 38 4.27 15.71 24.20
CA SER A 38 5.31 16.73 24.31
C SER A 38 6.09 16.92 23.00
N LEU A 39 6.49 15.80 22.37
CA LEU A 39 7.16 15.80 21.07
C LEU A 39 6.31 16.37 19.94
N LEU A 40 5.02 16.00 19.88
CA LEU A 40 4.10 16.53 18.86
C LEU A 40 3.96 18.05 18.95
N PHE A 41 3.90 18.58 20.18
CA PHE A 41 3.82 20.02 20.42
C PHE A 41 5.09 20.74 20.00
N GLU A 42 6.26 20.20 20.33
CA GLU A 42 7.54 20.75 19.89
C GLU A 42 7.64 20.75 18.36
N GLU A 43 7.35 19.62 17.69
CA GLU A 43 7.40 19.48 16.23
C GLU A 43 6.46 20.51 15.56
N SER A 44 5.22 20.61 16.05
CA SER A 44 4.22 21.56 15.54
C SER A 44 4.62 23.01 15.78
N ALA A 45 5.20 23.33 16.94
CA ALA A 45 5.64 24.69 17.28
C ALA A 45 6.83 25.12 16.43
N THR A 46 7.79 24.22 16.18
CA THR A 46 8.94 24.48 15.32
C THR A 46 8.53 24.63 13.85
N GLU A 47 7.58 23.81 13.37
CA GLU A 47 7.02 23.98 12.02
C GLU A 47 6.29 25.33 11.88
N MET A 48 5.44 25.68 12.84
CA MET A 48 4.77 26.99 12.87
C MET A 48 5.78 28.14 12.94
N PHE A 49 6.89 28.00 13.66
CA PHE A 49 7.92 29.03 13.76
C PHE A 49 8.52 29.37 12.39
N ARG A 50 8.72 28.35 11.54
CA ARG A 50 9.17 28.50 10.16
C ARG A 50 8.11 29.24 9.32
N ILE A 51 6.85 28.77 9.36
CA ILE A 51 5.74 29.36 8.60
C ILE A 51 5.52 30.84 8.97
N VAL A 52 5.55 31.18 10.26
CA VAL A 52 5.43 32.57 10.73
C VAL A 52 6.59 33.43 10.23
N GLY A 53 7.78 32.85 10.10
CA GLY A 53 8.95 33.50 9.51
C GLY A 53 8.76 33.89 8.05
N ASP A 54 8.15 32.99 7.28
CA ASP A 54 8.02 33.14 5.83
C ASP A 54 6.80 34.00 5.44
N TYR A 55 5.69 33.89 6.19
CA TYR A 55 4.39 34.44 5.75
C TYR A 55 3.78 35.53 6.65
N SER A 56 4.29 35.77 7.86
CA SER A 56 3.68 36.75 8.79
C SER A 56 4.19 38.18 8.60
N LYS A 57 3.31 39.17 8.79
CA LYS A 57 3.65 40.61 8.79
C LYS A 57 4.65 40.94 9.92
N LYS A 58 5.59 41.86 9.65
CA LYS A 58 6.70 42.22 10.57
C LYS A 58 6.24 42.54 12.01
N SER A 59 5.10 43.22 12.18
CA SER A 59 4.60 43.66 13.50
C SER A 59 4.12 42.53 14.41
N GLN A 60 3.52 41.47 13.88
CA GLN A 60 3.00 40.35 14.68
C GLN A 60 4.01 39.19 14.79
N ARG A 61 4.96 39.12 13.86
CA ARG A 61 5.99 38.06 13.77
C ARG A 61 6.78 37.90 15.07
N VAL A 62 7.16 39.00 15.72
CA VAL A 62 7.97 38.96 16.95
C VAL A 62 7.21 38.31 18.10
N ASN A 63 5.94 38.69 18.29
CA ASN A 63 5.10 38.17 19.37
C ASN A 63 4.85 36.66 19.18
N TYR A 64 4.43 36.22 17.99
CA TYR A 64 4.20 34.81 17.71
C TYR A 64 5.46 33.96 17.89
N ARG A 65 6.62 34.44 17.41
CA ARG A 65 7.89 33.73 17.60
C ARG A 65 8.24 33.57 19.07
N GLN A 66 8.05 34.61 19.87
CA GLN A 66 8.33 34.55 21.31
C GLN A 66 7.42 33.54 22.02
N GLN A 67 6.13 33.49 21.68
CA GLN A 67 5.21 32.50 22.22
C GLN A 67 5.60 31.07 21.84
N LEU A 68 5.96 30.82 20.58
CA LEU A 68 6.40 29.50 20.10
C LEU A 68 7.70 29.06 20.77
N ILE A 69 8.66 29.96 20.95
CA ILE A 69 9.91 29.66 21.69
C ILE A 69 9.59 29.31 23.15
N ALA A 70 8.69 30.06 23.80
CA ALA A 70 8.29 29.78 25.18
C ALA A 70 7.63 28.39 25.31
N MET A 71 6.82 28.00 24.32
CA MET A 71 6.18 26.68 24.25
C MET A 71 7.21 25.55 24.12
N VAL A 72 8.15 25.64 23.17
CA VAL A 72 9.22 24.65 23.00
C VAL A 72 10.08 24.52 24.25
N LYS A 73 10.40 25.65 24.90
CA LYS A 73 11.16 25.66 26.16
C LYS A 73 10.39 24.99 27.30
N ALA A 74 9.09 25.23 27.41
CA ALA A 74 8.24 24.61 28.42
C ALA A 74 8.20 23.07 28.25
N GLU A 75 8.00 22.59 27.02
CA GLU A 75 7.96 21.16 26.71
C GLU A 75 9.33 20.48 26.91
N THR A 76 10.42 21.15 26.56
CA THR A 76 11.78 20.65 26.84
C THR A 76 12.07 20.59 28.34
N LYS A 77 11.61 21.58 29.11
CA LYS A 77 11.74 21.57 30.57
C LYS A 77 10.92 20.44 31.20
N HIS A 78 9.69 20.23 30.71
CA HIS A 78 8.82 19.14 31.15
C HIS A 78 9.49 17.77 30.96
N ARG A 79 10.00 17.49 29.76
CA ARG A 79 10.73 16.25 29.45
C ARG A 79 11.94 16.03 30.35
N ARG A 80 12.70 17.10 30.64
CA ARG A 80 13.82 17.04 31.61
C ARG A 80 13.35 16.69 33.02
N SER A 81 12.29 17.33 33.51
CA SER A 81 11.78 17.07 34.88
C SER A 81 11.22 15.66 35.07
N PHE A 82 10.68 15.07 34.00
CA PHE A 82 10.14 13.70 34.01
C PHE A 82 11.18 12.63 33.63
N GLY A 83 12.43 13.02 33.35
CA GLY A 83 13.50 12.07 33.00
C GLY A 83 13.36 11.45 31.61
N TYR A 84 12.59 12.07 30.71
CA TYR A 84 12.45 11.61 29.33
C TYR A 84 13.74 11.90 28.54
N ARG A 85 14.14 10.92 27.72
CA ARG A 85 15.42 10.97 26.99
C ARG A 85 15.29 11.61 25.61
N SER A 86 14.09 11.94 25.17
CA SER A 86 13.84 12.66 23.92
C SER A 86 14.21 14.16 24.06
N ILE A 87 15.49 14.48 24.25
CA ILE A 87 16.00 15.86 24.39
C ILE A 87 17.12 16.07 23.37
N LEU A 88 17.00 17.12 22.56
CA LEU A 88 18.05 17.51 21.62
C LEU A 88 19.25 18.12 22.35
N SER A 89 20.45 17.74 21.93
CA SER A 89 21.72 18.26 22.44
C SER A 89 22.61 18.74 21.29
N ILE A 90 23.20 19.92 21.47
CA ILE A 90 24.11 20.52 20.48
C ILE A 90 25.43 19.74 20.54
N GLY A 91 25.91 19.24 19.40
CA GLY A 91 27.18 18.52 19.29
C GLY A 91 27.10 17.02 19.55
N SER A 92 25.90 16.44 19.69
CA SER A 92 25.70 14.98 19.67
C SER A 92 25.02 14.55 18.37
N ASP A 93 25.11 13.26 18.06
CA ASP A 93 24.45 12.65 16.90
C ASP A 93 22.92 12.59 17.05
N ASN A 94 22.39 12.85 18.26
CA ASN A 94 20.97 12.85 18.59
C ASN A 94 20.21 11.58 18.15
N GLU A 95 20.90 10.45 18.00
CA GLU A 95 20.32 9.19 17.53
C GLU A 95 19.17 8.70 18.44
N GLU A 96 19.35 8.79 19.75
CA GLU A 96 18.34 8.38 20.73
C GLU A 96 17.07 9.23 20.61
N TYR A 97 17.20 10.53 20.34
CA TYR A 97 16.06 11.41 20.09
C TYR A 97 15.27 10.95 18.86
N VAL A 98 15.95 10.71 17.73
CA VAL A 98 15.32 10.31 16.47
C VAL A 98 14.64 8.94 16.61
N PHE A 99 15.33 7.99 17.24
CA PHE A 99 14.80 6.65 17.49
C PHE A 99 13.56 6.71 18.39
N ARG A 100 13.63 7.35 19.57
CA ARG A 100 12.50 7.44 20.50
C ARG A 100 11.31 8.15 19.87
N THR A 101 11.54 9.28 19.19
CA THR A 101 10.47 10.02 18.51
C THR A 101 9.75 9.15 17.49
N SER A 102 10.51 8.36 16.70
CA SER A 102 9.94 7.45 15.71
C SER A 102 9.11 6.32 16.34
N VAL A 103 9.58 5.76 17.46
CA VAL A 103 8.88 4.68 18.18
C VAL A 103 7.62 5.22 18.85
N LEU A 104 7.72 6.33 19.56
CA LEU A 104 6.61 6.98 20.27
C LEU A 104 5.51 7.43 19.31
N LYS A 105 5.89 8.00 18.15
CA LYS A 105 4.94 8.33 17.08
C LYS A 105 4.18 7.10 16.57
N LYS A 106 4.87 5.97 16.37
CA LYS A 106 4.22 4.69 15.99
C LYS A 106 3.31 4.16 17.10
N TYR A 107 3.75 4.26 18.35
CA TYR A 107 2.98 3.82 19.51
C TYR A 107 1.68 4.62 19.65
N ALA A 108 1.76 5.96 19.68
CA ALA A 108 0.60 6.83 19.79
C ALA A 108 -0.35 6.69 18.59
N ALA A 109 0.18 6.57 17.37
CA ALA A 109 -0.64 6.38 16.18
C ALA A 109 -1.22 4.97 16.04
N SER A 110 -0.70 3.98 16.78
CA SER A 110 -1.12 2.59 16.66
C SER A 110 -2.61 2.40 16.92
N VAL A 111 -3.21 3.15 17.84
CA VAL A 111 -4.65 3.08 18.14
C VAL A 111 -5.53 3.37 16.91
N LEU A 112 -5.01 4.12 15.93
CA LEU A 112 -5.69 4.46 14.68
C LEU A 112 -5.44 3.42 13.57
N TYR A 113 -4.50 2.49 13.74
CA TYR A 113 -4.18 1.50 12.72
C TYR A 113 -5.14 0.31 12.79
N LEU A 114 -5.64 -0.09 11.62
CA LEU A 114 -6.51 -1.25 11.49
C LEU A 114 -5.66 -2.51 11.24
N SER A 115 -6.08 -3.63 11.85
CA SER A 115 -5.47 -4.92 11.57
C SER A 115 -5.99 -5.44 10.23
N THR A 116 -5.10 -5.97 9.40
CA THR A 116 -5.45 -6.54 8.10
C THR A 116 -5.00 -7.99 8.02
N ALA A 117 -5.92 -8.87 7.62
CA ALA A 117 -5.62 -10.28 7.40
C ALA A 117 -5.72 -10.59 5.90
N VAL A 118 -4.57 -10.85 5.28
CA VAL A 118 -4.47 -11.18 3.84
C VAL A 118 -4.66 -12.67 3.64
N ARG A 119 -5.53 -13.05 2.69
CA ARG A 119 -5.71 -14.44 2.25
C ARG A 119 -5.80 -14.49 0.73
N ARG A 120 -5.27 -15.55 0.11
CA ARG A 120 -5.51 -15.83 -1.31
C ARG A 120 -6.98 -16.17 -1.51
N GLU A 121 -7.65 -15.55 -2.46
CA GLU A 121 -9.07 -15.83 -2.73
C GLU A 121 -9.21 -17.15 -3.51
N GLY A 122 -10.25 -17.93 -3.21
CA GLY A 122 -10.63 -19.09 -4.01
C GLY A 122 -9.83 -20.38 -3.82
N VAL A 123 -8.94 -20.47 -2.83
CA VAL A 123 -8.22 -21.74 -2.54
C VAL A 123 -9.19 -22.92 -2.37
N GLY A 124 -10.31 -22.73 -1.66
CA GLY A 124 -11.32 -23.79 -1.52
C GLY A 124 -12.01 -24.16 -2.84
N LEU A 125 -12.35 -23.16 -3.66
CA LEU A 125 -12.97 -23.38 -4.97
C LEU A 125 -12.02 -24.09 -5.94
N GLU A 126 -10.75 -23.72 -5.92
CA GLU A 126 -9.69 -24.38 -6.70
C GLU A 126 -9.57 -25.86 -6.34
N GLN A 127 -9.55 -26.18 -5.05
CA GLN A 127 -9.53 -27.58 -4.59
C GLN A 127 -10.80 -28.35 -4.99
N MET A 128 -11.98 -27.72 -4.93
CA MET A 128 -13.22 -28.34 -5.41
C MET A 128 -13.18 -28.64 -6.92
N LEU A 129 -12.69 -27.72 -7.74
CA LEU A 129 -12.53 -27.95 -9.18
C LEU A 129 -11.49 -29.04 -9.48
N PHE A 130 -10.40 -29.08 -8.72
CA PHE A 130 -9.41 -30.16 -8.84
C PHE A 130 -9.97 -31.52 -8.45
N ALA A 131 -10.86 -31.58 -7.45
CA ALA A 131 -11.56 -32.80 -7.09
C ALA A 131 -12.50 -33.26 -8.23
N ILE A 132 -13.22 -32.32 -8.87
CA ILE A 132 -14.04 -32.62 -10.05
C ILE A 132 -13.19 -33.15 -11.21
N ALA A 133 -12.04 -32.52 -11.52
CA ALA A 133 -11.12 -33.00 -12.54
C ALA A 133 -10.66 -34.44 -12.25
N ALA A 134 -10.30 -34.72 -10.99
CA ALA A 134 -9.89 -36.06 -10.57
C ALA A 134 -11.03 -37.08 -10.69
N GLY A 135 -12.27 -36.71 -10.34
CA GLY A 135 -13.46 -37.54 -10.48
C GLY A 135 -13.74 -37.90 -11.94
N ILE A 136 -13.73 -36.93 -12.85
CA ILE A 136 -13.91 -37.15 -14.30
C ILE A 136 -12.81 -38.09 -14.83
N SER A 137 -11.57 -37.89 -14.39
CA SER A 137 -10.43 -38.72 -14.81
C SER A 137 -10.54 -40.15 -14.29
N MET A 138 -11.04 -40.35 -13.07
CA MET A 138 -11.34 -41.68 -12.52
C MET A 138 -12.42 -42.38 -13.32
N ILE A 139 -13.54 -41.70 -13.62
CA ILE A 139 -14.63 -42.24 -14.45
C ILE A 139 -14.08 -42.69 -15.81
N PHE A 140 -13.24 -41.87 -16.45
CA PHE A 140 -12.62 -42.23 -17.72
C PHE A 140 -11.78 -43.52 -17.63
N ALA A 141 -10.86 -43.61 -16.66
CA ALA A 141 -10.04 -44.82 -16.48
C ALA A 141 -10.89 -46.06 -16.21
N THR A 142 -11.93 -45.93 -15.38
CA THR A 142 -12.84 -47.02 -15.05
C THR A 142 -13.64 -47.48 -16.27
N LEU A 143 -14.10 -46.56 -17.12
CA LEU A 143 -14.79 -46.89 -18.37
C LEU A 143 -13.86 -47.62 -19.34
N VAL A 144 -12.62 -47.17 -19.50
CA VAL A 144 -11.61 -47.86 -20.32
C VAL A 144 -11.35 -49.26 -19.77
N ALA A 145 -11.15 -49.39 -18.46
CA ALA A 145 -10.94 -50.68 -17.82
C ALA A 145 -12.12 -51.63 -18.07
N PHE A 146 -13.36 -51.20 -17.82
CA PHE A 146 -14.53 -52.05 -18.03
C PHE A 146 -14.78 -52.39 -19.50
N TYR A 147 -14.55 -51.45 -20.42
CA TYR A 147 -14.72 -51.71 -21.85
C TYR A 147 -13.75 -52.79 -22.34
N PHE A 148 -12.46 -52.67 -22.01
CA PHE A 148 -11.46 -53.67 -22.40
C PHE A 148 -11.61 -54.99 -21.63
N GLN A 149 -12.06 -54.95 -20.38
CA GLN A 149 -12.38 -56.14 -19.60
C GLN A 149 -13.54 -56.93 -20.22
N TRP A 150 -14.58 -56.24 -20.70
CA TRP A 150 -15.72 -56.86 -21.36
C TRP A 150 -15.34 -57.51 -22.70
N TRP A 151 -14.45 -56.87 -23.47
CA TRP A 151 -14.07 -57.36 -24.80
C TRP A 151 -12.99 -58.46 -24.79
N TYR A 152 -11.94 -58.32 -23.97
CA TYR A 152 -10.77 -59.21 -23.97
C TYR A 152 -10.73 -60.18 -22.77
N GLY A 153 -11.72 -60.12 -21.89
CA GLY A 153 -11.78 -60.90 -20.65
C GLY A 153 -10.81 -60.41 -19.58
N ASN A 154 -10.78 -61.12 -18.46
CA ASN A 154 -9.86 -60.85 -17.35
C ASN A 154 -8.47 -61.47 -17.65
N PHE A 155 -7.39 -60.74 -17.33
CA PHE A 155 -5.98 -61.20 -17.34
C PHE A 155 -5.27 -61.42 -18.70
N THR A 156 -5.76 -60.83 -19.79
CA THR A 156 -5.05 -60.85 -21.09
C THR A 156 -3.95 -59.77 -21.12
N PHE A 157 -2.81 -60.05 -21.78
CA PHE A 157 -1.72 -59.06 -21.97
C PHE A 157 -2.22 -57.74 -22.58
N THR A 158 -3.13 -57.82 -23.55
CA THR A 158 -3.80 -56.67 -24.17
C THR A 158 -4.61 -55.83 -23.18
N PHE A 159 -5.31 -56.48 -22.24
CA PHE A 159 -6.04 -55.79 -21.16
C PHE A 159 -5.08 -55.05 -20.22
N PHE A 160 -3.96 -55.67 -19.86
CA PHE A 160 -2.93 -55.03 -19.04
C PHE A 160 -2.35 -53.77 -19.70
N ILE A 161 -2.00 -53.85 -20.99
CA ILE A 161 -1.54 -52.69 -21.76
C ILE A 161 -2.60 -51.58 -21.78
N ALA A 162 -3.86 -51.94 -22.06
CA ALA A 162 -4.96 -50.97 -22.08
C ALA A 162 -5.17 -50.30 -20.72
N LEU A 163 -5.00 -51.03 -19.61
CA LEU A 163 -5.10 -50.49 -18.25
C LEU A 163 -3.98 -49.49 -17.97
N VAL A 164 -2.74 -49.83 -18.29
CA VAL A 164 -1.59 -48.92 -18.11
C VAL A 164 -1.78 -47.63 -18.93
N ILE A 165 -2.15 -47.77 -20.21
CA ILE A 165 -2.40 -46.63 -21.10
C ILE A 165 -3.59 -45.79 -20.57
N GLY A 166 -4.70 -46.43 -20.18
CA GLY A 166 -5.86 -45.76 -19.61
C GLY A 166 -5.52 -44.98 -18.34
N TYR A 167 -4.63 -45.52 -17.50
CA TYR A 167 -4.14 -44.84 -16.31
C TYR A 167 -3.26 -43.63 -16.64
N MET A 168 -2.38 -43.75 -17.64
CA MET A 168 -1.59 -42.60 -18.14
C MET A 168 -2.50 -41.50 -18.71
N PHE A 169 -3.54 -41.86 -19.47
CA PHE A 169 -4.49 -40.90 -20.01
C PHE A 169 -5.30 -40.21 -18.90
N LYS A 170 -5.73 -40.94 -17.87
CA LYS A 170 -6.35 -40.36 -16.67
C LYS A 170 -5.48 -39.26 -16.07
N ASP A 171 -4.18 -39.52 -15.88
CA ASP A 171 -3.29 -38.51 -15.32
C ASP A 171 -3.15 -37.29 -16.24
N ARG A 172 -3.12 -37.49 -17.56
CA ARG A 172 -3.10 -36.36 -18.51
C ARG A 172 -4.40 -35.56 -18.49
N ILE A 173 -5.56 -36.20 -18.47
CA ILE A 173 -6.87 -35.54 -18.39
C ILE A 173 -6.97 -34.73 -17.09
N LYS A 174 -6.53 -35.30 -15.97
CA LYS A 174 -6.53 -34.63 -14.66
C LYS A 174 -5.65 -33.38 -14.67
N GLU A 175 -4.43 -33.48 -15.18
CA GLU A 175 -3.49 -32.34 -15.24
C GLU A 175 -3.96 -31.25 -16.20
N ILE A 176 -4.50 -31.63 -17.36
CA ILE A 176 -5.14 -30.67 -18.29
C ILE A 176 -6.33 -29.99 -17.61
N GLY A 177 -7.20 -30.75 -16.95
CA GLY A 177 -8.34 -30.22 -16.20
C GLY A 177 -7.93 -29.24 -15.11
N ARG A 178 -6.90 -29.58 -14.32
CA ARG A 178 -6.32 -28.68 -13.31
C ARG A 178 -5.81 -27.39 -13.93
N ALA A 179 -5.01 -27.47 -14.98
CA ALA A 179 -4.46 -26.29 -15.65
C ALA A 179 -5.56 -25.38 -16.24
N LEU A 180 -6.59 -25.97 -16.85
CA LEU A 180 -7.75 -25.22 -17.38
C LEU A 180 -8.53 -24.54 -16.26
N PHE A 181 -8.80 -25.24 -15.16
CA PHE A 181 -9.52 -24.68 -14.01
C PHE A 181 -8.73 -23.58 -13.31
N SER A 182 -7.42 -23.75 -13.08
CA SER A 182 -6.58 -22.68 -12.52
C SER A 182 -6.59 -21.44 -13.41
N ARG A 183 -6.40 -21.60 -14.74
CA ARG A 183 -6.46 -20.45 -15.67
C ARG A 183 -7.82 -19.74 -15.67
N TYR A 184 -8.91 -20.50 -15.62
CA TYR A 184 -10.26 -19.94 -15.55
C TYR A 184 -10.48 -19.17 -14.24
N LEU A 185 -10.06 -19.76 -13.12
CA LEU A 185 -10.16 -19.15 -11.80
C LEU A 185 -9.29 -17.90 -11.67
N ASP A 186 -8.03 -17.94 -12.11
CA ASP A 186 -7.13 -16.79 -12.08
C ASP A 186 -7.69 -15.60 -12.89
N ASN A 187 -8.43 -15.88 -13.98
CA ASN A 187 -9.07 -14.83 -14.76
C ASN A 187 -10.28 -14.19 -14.07
N LYS A 188 -11.01 -14.93 -13.22
CA LYS A 188 -12.25 -14.46 -12.60
C LYS A 188 -12.09 -14.01 -11.15
N LEU A 189 -11.23 -14.67 -10.38
CA LEU A 189 -10.99 -14.40 -8.98
C LEU A 189 -10.06 -13.20 -8.77
N TYR A 190 -10.11 -12.61 -7.59
CA TYR A 190 -9.11 -11.66 -7.14
C TYR A 190 -7.89 -12.41 -6.60
N ASP A 191 -6.71 -11.77 -6.67
CA ASP A 191 -5.47 -12.38 -6.21
C ASP A 191 -5.45 -12.46 -4.68
N ARG A 192 -5.98 -11.43 -4.04
CA ARG A 192 -5.99 -11.26 -2.59
C ARG A 192 -7.35 -10.80 -2.09
N ARG A 193 -7.79 -11.42 -1.00
CA ARG A 193 -8.88 -10.94 -0.16
C ARG A 193 -8.31 -10.54 1.19
N ILE A 194 -8.51 -9.29 1.56
CA ILE A 194 -8.01 -8.69 2.79
C ILE A 194 -9.21 -8.38 3.68
N VAL A 195 -9.19 -8.87 4.91
CA VAL A 195 -10.23 -8.56 5.91
C VAL A 195 -9.70 -7.47 6.84
N ILE A 196 -10.45 -6.38 6.93
CA ILE A 196 -10.13 -5.26 7.82
C ILE A 196 -10.80 -5.52 9.17
N LYS A 197 -10.02 -5.43 10.25
CA LYS A 197 -10.47 -5.66 11.63
C LYS A 197 -9.95 -4.58 12.56
N THR A 198 -10.57 -4.47 13.73
CA THR A 198 -9.97 -3.78 14.88
C THR A 198 -8.68 -4.46 15.31
N GLN A 199 -7.80 -3.74 16.04
CA GLN A 199 -6.53 -4.31 16.50
C GLN A 199 -6.70 -5.50 17.44
N ASP A 200 -7.71 -5.42 18.30
CA ASP A 200 -8.11 -6.52 19.19
C ASP A 200 -8.77 -7.70 18.45
N GLY A 201 -9.00 -7.57 17.13
CA GLY A 201 -9.58 -8.59 16.28
C GLY A 201 -11.08 -8.85 16.47
N LYS A 202 -11.73 -8.17 17.41
CA LYS A 202 -13.14 -8.42 17.79
C LYS A 202 -14.13 -8.01 16.71
N HIS A 203 -13.88 -6.89 16.04
CA HIS A 203 -14.81 -6.35 15.05
C HIS A 203 -14.23 -6.48 13.65
N LYS A 204 -15.01 -7.11 12.75
CA LYS A 204 -14.75 -7.07 11.32
C LYS A 204 -15.33 -5.79 10.75
N LEU A 205 -14.45 -4.91 10.28
CA LEU A 205 -14.78 -3.56 9.82
C LEU A 205 -15.04 -3.50 8.31
N GLY A 206 -14.48 -4.43 7.53
CA GLY A 206 -14.68 -4.45 6.10
C GLY A 206 -13.96 -5.59 5.39
N THR A 207 -14.13 -5.63 4.08
CA THR A 207 -13.40 -6.52 3.19
C THR A 207 -12.89 -5.77 1.99
N LEU A 208 -11.70 -6.14 1.57
CA LEU A 208 -11.00 -5.60 0.45
C LEU A 208 -10.61 -6.75 -0.49
N LYS A 209 -10.75 -6.55 -1.80
CA LYS A 209 -10.28 -7.50 -2.81
C LYS A 209 -9.38 -6.80 -3.80
N GLU A 210 -8.27 -7.43 -4.15
CA GLU A 210 -7.23 -6.85 -4.99
C GLU A 210 -6.86 -7.78 -6.13
N LYS A 211 -6.68 -7.20 -7.32
CA LYS A 211 -6.25 -7.91 -8.51
C LYS A 211 -5.26 -7.09 -9.31
N VAL A 212 -4.14 -7.67 -9.70
CA VAL A 212 -3.12 -7.08 -10.58
C VAL A 212 -3.02 -7.94 -11.82
N ARG A 213 -3.14 -7.32 -13.00
CA ARG A 213 -2.90 -7.99 -14.28
C ARG A 213 -2.17 -7.09 -15.24
N PHE A 214 -1.32 -7.70 -16.07
CA PHE A 214 -0.89 -7.08 -17.31
C PHE A 214 -2.02 -7.20 -18.32
N ILE A 215 -2.36 -6.10 -18.97
CA ILE A 215 -3.37 -6.04 -20.03
C ILE A 215 -2.77 -5.42 -21.26
N ARG A 216 -3.33 -5.75 -22.41
CA ARG A 216 -3.00 -5.12 -23.68
C ARG A 216 -3.67 -3.74 -23.78
N GLU A 217 -3.12 -2.86 -24.61
CA GLU A 217 -3.61 -1.48 -24.77
C GLU A 217 -5.07 -1.43 -25.27
N ASP A 218 -5.50 -2.43 -26.05
CA ASP A 218 -6.88 -2.60 -26.55
C ASP A 218 -7.89 -3.01 -25.46
N GLU A 219 -7.44 -3.59 -24.35
CA GLU A 219 -8.28 -3.90 -23.19
C GLU A 219 -8.48 -2.69 -22.26
N VAL A 220 -7.75 -1.58 -22.49
CA VAL A 220 -7.83 -0.39 -21.65
C VAL A 220 -9.10 0.39 -21.97
N PRO A 221 -9.91 0.79 -20.97
CA PRO A 221 -11.10 1.60 -21.22
C PRO A 221 -10.77 2.91 -21.96
N ASN A 222 -11.56 3.24 -22.99
CA ASN A 222 -11.37 4.43 -23.83
C ASN A 222 -11.17 5.73 -23.05
N ARG A 223 -11.87 5.90 -21.91
CA ARG A 223 -11.72 7.07 -21.04
C ARG A 223 -10.30 7.17 -20.46
N VAL A 224 -9.71 6.05 -20.05
CA VAL A 224 -8.33 5.98 -19.53
C VAL A 224 -7.33 6.30 -20.65
N ILE A 225 -7.54 5.78 -21.86
CA ILE A 225 -6.70 6.10 -23.03
C ILE A 225 -6.73 7.60 -23.34
N ARG A 226 -7.92 8.21 -23.34
CA ARG A 226 -8.07 9.66 -23.55
C ARG A 226 -7.34 10.47 -22.47
N THR A 227 -7.49 10.10 -21.20
CA THR A 227 -6.79 10.78 -20.10
C THR A 227 -5.27 10.58 -20.17
N ARG A 228 -4.80 9.39 -20.57
CA ARG A 228 -3.38 9.14 -20.84
C ARG A 228 -2.83 10.15 -21.84
N ASN A 229 -3.66 10.65 -22.76
CA ASN A 229 -3.34 11.68 -23.76
C ASN A 229 -1.95 11.43 -24.35
N LYS A 230 -1.85 10.30 -25.07
CA LYS A 230 -0.62 9.83 -25.70
C LYS A 230 -0.28 10.79 -26.83
N GLY A 231 0.93 11.37 -26.79
CA GLY A 231 1.42 12.23 -27.85
C GLY A 231 2.31 11.43 -28.81
N HIS A 232 2.48 11.94 -30.04
CA HIS A 232 3.25 11.28 -31.10
C HIS A 232 4.68 10.86 -30.70
N PHE A 233 5.36 11.65 -29.86
CA PHE A 233 6.70 11.31 -29.35
C PHE A 233 6.72 10.06 -28.45
N THR A 234 5.61 9.73 -27.78
CA THR A 234 5.51 8.51 -26.98
C THR A 234 5.40 7.28 -27.86
N ASP A 235 4.66 7.36 -28.97
CA ASP A 235 4.50 6.24 -29.91
C ASP A 235 5.82 5.90 -30.63
N LEU A 236 6.56 6.92 -31.04
CA LEU A 236 7.88 6.76 -31.65
C LEU A 236 8.91 6.18 -30.67
N GLY A 237 8.85 6.55 -29.39
CA GLY A 237 9.78 6.09 -28.37
C GLY A 237 9.62 4.61 -27.96
N ASN A 238 8.51 3.97 -28.33
CA ASN A 238 8.23 2.56 -28.04
C ASN A 238 8.33 1.68 -29.30
N ASP A 239 8.97 2.14 -30.37
CA ASP A 239 9.11 1.42 -31.65
C ASP A 239 7.78 0.88 -32.21
N GLY A 240 6.66 1.58 -31.93
CA GLY A 240 5.31 1.14 -32.31
C GLY A 240 4.77 -0.10 -31.57
N GLN A 241 5.48 -0.62 -30.56
CA GLN A 241 5.07 -1.81 -29.80
C GLN A 241 4.00 -1.52 -28.72
N GLY A 242 3.55 -0.27 -28.58
CA GLY A 242 2.55 0.13 -27.59
C GLY A 242 3.12 0.30 -26.18
N GLU A 243 2.26 0.48 -25.18
CA GLU A 243 2.66 0.53 -23.76
C GLU A 243 2.35 -0.79 -23.03
N ASN A 244 3.24 -1.21 -22.13
CA ASN A 244 2.92 -2.28 -21.17
C ASN A 244 2.01 -1.73 -20.07
N VAL A 245 0.76 -2.19 -20.02
CA VAL A 245 -0.23 -1.66 -19.08
C VAL A 245 -0.45 -2.62 -17.91
N ILE A 246 -0.22 -2.12 -16.70
CA ILE A 246 -0.56 -2.82 -15.46
C ILE A 246 -1.91 -2.29 -14.97
N ARG A 247 -2.93 -3.16 -14.95
CA ARG A 247 -4.22 -2.87 -14.34
C ARG A 247 -4.26 -3.43 -12.93
N TYR A 248 -4.28 -2.53 -11.95
CA TYR A 248 -4.61 -2.83 -10.57
C TYR A 248 -6.08 -2.49 -10.30
N THR A 249 -6.83 -3.45 -9.76
CA THR A 249 -8.24 -3.29 -9.38
C THR A 249 -8.38 -3.57 -7.89
N LYS A 250 -9.03 -2.64 -7.20
CA LYS A 250 -9.24 -2.67 -5.76
C LYS A 250 -10.72 -2.48 -5.46
N GLU A 251 -11.37 -3.49 -4.90
CA GLU A 251 -12.76 -3.44 -4.46
C GLU A 251 -12.81 -3.31 -2.93
N VAL A 252 -13.45 -2.25 -2.44
CA VAL A 252 -13.51 -1.92 -1.01
C VAL A 252 -14.96 -1.99 -0.54
N VAL A 253 -15.23 -2.78 0.50
CA VAL A 253 -16.53 -2.86 1.17
C VAL A 253 -16.33 -2.59 2.66
N LEU A 254 -16.95 -1.53 3.17
CA LEU A 254 -16.86 -1.14 4.59
C LEU A 254 -18.21 -1.34 5.27
N TYR A 255 -18.18 -1.83 6.51
CA TYR A 255 -19.38 -2.10 7.31
C TYR A 255 -19.59 -0.98 8.33
N THR A 256 -20.38 0.02 7.96
CA THR A 256 -20.65 1.22 8.79
C THR A 256 -21.13 0.89 10.19
N ASP A 257 -22.00 -0.11 10.35
CA ASP A 257 -22.51 -0.52 11.67
C ASP A 257 -21.46 -1.22 12.54
N ALA A 258 -20.45 -1.83 11.93
CA ALA A 258 -19.31 -2.37 12.67
C ALA A 258 -18.40 -1.24 13.17
N PHE A 259 -18.19 -0.18 12.36
CA PHE A 259 -17.44 1.00 12.79
C PHE A 259 -18.12 1.72 13.96
N LYS A 260 -19.43 1.96 13.88
CA LYS A 260 -20.19 2.59 14.98
C LYS A 260 -20.08 1.82 16.30
N ARG A 261 -20.05 0.49 16.25
CA ARG A 261 -19.90 -0.37 17.44
C ARG A 261 -18.47 -0.44 17.96
N ALA A 262 -17.48 -0.45 17.06
CA ALA A 262 -16.07 -0.57 17.42
C ALA A 262 -15.47 0.71 17.99
N PHE A 263 -16.02 1.87 17.63
CA PHE A 263 -15.42 3.18 17.88
C PHE A 263 -16.39 4.16 18.55
N VAL A 264 -17.14 3.70 19.56
CA VAL A 264 -18.16 4.50 20.26
C VAL A 264 -17.56 5.77 20.90
N ASP A 265 -16.36 5.65 21.48
CA ASP A 265 -15.70 6.73 22.23
C ASP A 265 -14.69 7.54 21.39
N ILE A 266 -14.60 7.26 20.08
CA ILE A 266 -13.65 7.92 19.17
C ILE A 266 -14.42 8.95 18.33
N PRO A 267 -13.82 10.12 18.02
CA PRO A 267 -14.44 11.13 17.16
C PRO A 267 -14.96 10.55 15.85
N ASN A 268 -16.03 11.14 15.31
CA ASN A 268 -16.63 10.72 14.05
C ASN A 268 -15.57 10.58 12.95
N THR A 269 -15.32 9.33 12.54
CA THR A 269 -14.40 9.01 11.45
C THR A 269 -15.07 9.26 10.11
N SER A 270 -14.51 10.15 9.29
CA SER A 270 -15.03 10.46 7.94
C SER A 270 -14.69 9.40 6.89
N GLY A 271 -13.72 8.52 7.17
CA GLY A 271 -13.31 7.47 6.26
C GLY A 271 -12.08 6.70 6.75
N ILE A 272 -11.54 5.87 5.87
CA ILE A 272 -10.30 5.11 6.09
C ILE A 272 -9.23 5.68 5.16
N ASN A 273 -8.02 5.86 5.69
CA ASN A 273 -6.86 6.17 4.87
C ASN A 273 -6.23 4.86 4.36
N ASP A 274 -6.15 4.71 3.04
CA ASP A 274 -5.56 3.55 2.38
C ASP A 274 -4.22 3.96 1.73
N ILE A 275 -3.13 3.45 2.28
CA ILE A 275 -1.77 3.77 1.81
C ILE A 275 -1.29 2.69 0.86
N MET A 276 -1.42 2.96 -0.45
CA MET A 276 -0.83 2.12 -1.49
C MET A 276 0.67 2.41 -1.63
N ARG A 277 1.50 1.36 -1.60
CA ARG A 277 2.95 1.46 -1.85
C ARG A 277 3.28 0.69 -3.11
N TYR A 278 3.92 1.36 -4.05
CA TYR A 278 4.34 0.78 -5.33
C TYR A 278 5.85 0.88 -5.46
N ASP A 279 6.52 -0.27 -5.53
CA ASP A 279 7.97 -0.34 -5.66
C ASP A 279 8.38 -0.19 -7.13
N ILE A 280 9.20 0.83 -7.41
CA ILE A 280 9.68 1.14 -8.75
C ILE A 280 11.09 0.61 -9.05
N ARG A 281 11.79 0.03 -8.05
CA ARG A 281 13.20 -0.36 -8.19
C ARG A 281 13.45 -1.31 -9.35
N ALA A 282 12.50 -2.22 -9.62
CA ALA A 282 12.54 -3.13 -10.74
C ALA A 282 12.64 -2.42 -12.11
N TYR A 283 12.07 -1.21 -12.24
CA TYR A 283 12.16 -0.39 -13.45
C TYR A 283 13.52 0.30 -13.57
N LEU A 284 14.08 0.77 -12.46
CA LEU A 284 15.32 1.56 -12.43
C LEU A 284 16.54 0.74 -12.88
N ASN A 285 16.60 -0.53 -12.48
CA ASN A 285 17.75 -1.41 -12.72
C ASN A 285 18.06 -1.66 -14.21
N LYS A 286 17.09 -1.43 -15.10
CA LYS A 286 17.25 -1.64 -16.55
C LYS A 286 17.39 -0.33 -17.34
N MET A 287 17.45 0.82 -16.65
CA MET A 287 17.57 2.11 -17.31
C MET A 287 19.01 2.39 -17.75
N ALA A 288 19.14 3.13 -18.85
CA ALA A 288 20.43 3.61 -19.34
C ALA A 288 21.06 4.62 -18.35
N ASP A 289 22.31 5.01 -18.62
CA ASP A 289 22.99 6.08 -17.89
C ASP A 289 22.10 7.35 -17.84
N PRO A 290 21.83 7.91 -16.65
CA PRO A 290 20.99 9.08 -16.51
C PRO A 290 21.61 10.36 -17.08
N THR A 291 22.92 10.40 -17.28
CA THR A 291 23.66 11.57 -17.76
C THR A 291 24.26 11.29 -19.14
N GLN A 292 24.04 12.23 -20.07
CA GLN A 292 24.54 12.14 -21.43
C GLN A 292 25.15 13.49 -21.81
N GLU A 293 26.38 13.47 -22.31
CA GLU A 293 27.04 14.66 -22.82
C GLU A 293 26.56 14.94 -24.24
N HIS A 294 26.06 16.16 -24.47
CA HIS A 294 25.67 16.63 -25.78
C HIS A 294 26.46 17.89 -26.13
N TYR A 295 26.97 17.94 -27.35
CA TYR A 295 27.66 19.10 -27.87
C TYR A 295 26.68 20.03 -28.58
N TYR A 296 26.90 21.33 -28.42
CA TYR A 296 26.18 22.37 -29.13
C TYR A 296 27.14 23.49 -29.53
N LEU A 297 26.77 24.25 -30.56
CA LEU A 297 27.56 25.37 -31.04
C LEU A 297 26.98 26.68 -30.49
N GLN A 298 27.84 27.51 -29.93
CA GLN A 298 27.52 28.87 -29.50
C GLN A 298 28.73 29.77 -29.78
N ASP A 299 28.52 30.89 -30.46
CA ASP A 299 29.56 31.87 -30.80
C ASP A 299 30.81 31.24 -31.46
N GLU A 300 30.59 30.36 -32.44
CA GLU A 300 31.63 29.59 -33.16
C GLU A 300 32.46 28.64 -32.29
N GLN A 301 32.08 28.44 -31.03
CA GLN A 301 32.72 27.49 -30.12
C GLN A 301 31.84 26.25 -29.92
N LEU A 302 32.49 25.08 -29.93
CA LEU A 302 31.87 23.82 -29.56
C LEU A 302 31.89 23.68 -28.03
N LEU A 303 30.70 23.73 -27.43
CA LEU A 303 30.52 23.57 -26.00
C LEU A 303 29.82 22.25 -25.70
N SER A 304 30.08 21.67 -24.54
CA SER A 304 29.39 20.46 -24.08
C SER A 304 28.45 20.76 -22.91
N LEU A 305 27.29 20.10 -22.92
CA LEU A 305 26.28 20.16 -21.87
C LEU A 305 25.97 18.76 -21.38
N GLN A 306 25.86 18.64 -20.06
CA GLN A 306 25.36 17.43 -19.42
C GLN A 306 23.83 17.44 -19.43
N CYS A 307 23.26 16.63 -20.30
CA CYS A 307 21.83 16.41 -20.42
C CYS A 307 21.39 15.21 -19.59
N HIS A 308 20.14 15.23 -19.14
CA HIS A 308 19.59 14.18 -18.31
C HIS A 308 18.59 13.33 -19.08
N LYS A 309 18.86 12.03 -19.18
CA LYS A 309 17.92 11.07 -19.77
C LYS A 309 16.88 10.66 -18.73
N VAL A 310 15.61 10.72 -19.14
CA VAL A 310 14.47 10.42 -18.28
C VAL A 310 13.47 9.48 -18.94
N TYR A 311 12.72 8.75 -18.11
CA TYR A 311 11.68 7.82 -18.50
C TYR A 311 10.38 8.20 -17.79
N HIS A 312 9.24 8.03 -18.46
CA HIS A 312 7.94 8.45 -17.93
C HIS A 312 7.09 7.24 -17.56
N LEU A 313 6.67 7.17 -16.29
CA LEU A 313 5.67 6.21 -15.82
C LEU A 313 4.36 6.97 -15.55
N ASN A 314 3.27 6.59 -16.24
CA ASN A 314 1.97 7.23 -16.04
C ASN A 314 1.12 6.37 -15.10
N ILE A 315 0.64 6.98 -14.02
CA ILE A 315 -0.30 6.38 -13.06
C ILE A 315 -1.64 7.08 -13.24
N ILE A 316 -2.66 6.30 -13.57
CA ILE A 316 -4.04 6.78 -13.72
C ILE A 316 -4.90 6.07 -12.70
N CYS A 317 -5.52 6.83 -11.80
CA CYS A 317 -6.41 6.30 -10.77
C CYS A 317 -7.86 6.67 -11.10
N ARG A 318 -8.72 5.64 -11.15
CA ARG A 318 -10.17 5.79 -11.33
C ARG A 318 -10.88 5.26 -10.09
N TYR A 319 -11.66 6.10 -9.45
CA TYR A 319 -12.52 5.74 -8.33
C TYR A 319 -13.98 5.72 -8.79
N ALA A 320 -14.60 4.56 -8.68
CA ALA A 320 -16.01 4.36 -9.01
C ALA A 320 -16.75 3.80 -7.79
N SER A 321 -18.03 4.12 -7.69
CA SER A 321 -18.92 3.61 -6.65
C SER A 321 -19.91 2.65 -7.30
N PRO A 322 -20.15 1.45 -6.73
CA PRO A 322 -21.09 0.49 -7.33
C PRO A 322 -22.50 1.07 -7.53
N ASN A 323 -22.91 1.97 -6.64
CA ASN A 323 -24.25 2.55 -6.61
C ASN A 323 -24.40 3.82 -7.48
N THR A 324 -23.40 4.15 -8.30
CA THR A 324 -23.44 5.36 -9.14
C THR A 324 -22.62 5.13 -10.39
N ASP A 325 -23.25 5.23 -11.57
CA ASP A 325 -22.56 5.08 -12.87
C ASP A 325 -21.59 6.23 -13.21
N LYS A 326 -21.41 7.17 -12.29
CA LYS A 326 -20.44 8.27 -12.43
C LYS A 326 -19.15 7.93 -11.68
N ASP A 327 -18.04 7.94 -12.41
CA ASP A 327 -16.70 7.97 -11.82
C ASP A 327 -16.63 9.14 -10.82
N LYS A 328 -16.31 8.83 -9.56
CA LYS A 328 -16.26 9.81 -8.45
C LYS A 328 -15.01 10.66 -8.52
N LEU A 329 -13.90 10.08 -8.95
CA LEU A 329 -12.62 10.77 -9.04
C LEU A 329 -11.76 10.11 -10.12
N PHE A 330 -11.10 10.95 -10.92
CA PHE A 330 -10.17 10.53 -11.96
C PHE A 330 -8.91 11.38 -11.85
N THR A 331 -7.76 10.76 -11.61
CA THR A 331 -6.49 11.48 -11.45
C THR A 331 -5.42 10.90 -12.35
N ARG A 332 -4.57 11.78 -12.88
CA ARG A 332 -3.40 11.40 -13.65
C ARG A 332 -2.14 11.97 -13.01
N THR A 333 -1.20 11.09 -12.71
CA THR A 333 0.11 11.45 -12.19
C THR A 333 1.18 10.88 -13.11
N ARG A 334 2.11 11.72 -13.55
CA ARG A 334 3.28 11.31 -14.31
C ARG A 334 4.49 11.31 -13.39
N LEU A 335 5.09 10.14 -13.23
CA LEU A 335 6.37 9.99 -12.56
C LEU A 335 7.48 10.09 -13.60
N VAL A 336 8.43 10.99 -13.37
CA VAL A 336 9.62 11.14 -14.20
C VAL A 336 10.79 10.49 -13.46
N LEU A 337 11.32 9.45 -14.08
CA LEU A 337 12.29 8.53 -13.49
C LEU A 337 13.62 8.58 -14.27
N ASN A 338 14.72 8.31 -13.57
CA ASN A 338 16.00 7.96 -14.16
C ASN A 338 16.61 6.79 -13.37
N ARG A 339 17.81 6.32 -13.72
CA ARG A 339 18.45 5.19 -13.02
C ARG A 339 18.64 5.41 -11.50
N GLU A 340 18.74 6.67 -11.07
CA GLU A 340 18.93 7.05 -9.65
C GLU A 340 17.61 7.09 -8.86
N GLY A 341 16.46 7.13 -9.53
CA GLY A 341 15.14 7.12 -8.89
C GLY A 341 14.16 8.12 -9.48
N ILE A 342 13.32 8.68 -8.60
CA ILE A 342 12.28 9.65 -8.97
C ILE A 342 12.93 11.04 -9.06
N LYS A 343 12.93 11.64 -10.25
CA LYS A 343 13.37 13.04 -10.44
C LYS A 343 12.28 14.03 -10.08
N ARG A 344 11.03 13.74 -10.45
CA ARG A 344 9.87 14.59 -10.13
C ARG A 344 8.55 13.84 -10.30
N ILE A 345 7.51 14.41 -9.69
CA ILE A 345 6.13 13.95 -9.75
C ILE A 345 5.30 15.09 -10.33
N GLU A 346 4.69 14.87 -11.49
CA GLU A 346 3.86 15.84 -12.18
C GLU A 346 2.39 15.44 -12.04
N GLN A 347 1.56 16.29 -11.44
CA GLN A 347 0.11 16.13 -11.49
C GLN A 347 -0.40 16.72 -12.79
N VAL A 348 -1.03 15.90 -13.63
CA VAL A 348 -1.54 16.32 -14.93
C VAL A 348 -3.04 16.51 -14.81
N PRO A 349 -3.59 17.71 -15.09
CA PRO A 349 -5.03 17.92 -15.09
C PRO A 349 -5.70 17.01 -16.13
N VAL A 350 -6.83 16.42 -15.75
CA VAL A 350 -7.58 15.41 -16.53
C VAL A 350 -8.77 16.04 -17.22
#